data_AF-A0AAN7Y7I4-F1
#
_entry.id   AF-A0AAN7Y7I4-F1
#
_cell.length_a   1.000
_cell.length_b   1.000
_cell.length_c   1.000
_cell.angle_alpha   90.00
_cell.angle_beta   90.00
_cell.angle_gamma   90.00
#
_symmetry.space_group_name_H-M   'P 1'
#
loop_
_entity.id
_entity.type
_entity.pdbx_description
1 polymer ?
#
loop_
_entity_poly.entity_id
_entity_poly.type
_entity_poly.pdbx_seq_one_letter_code
_entity_poly.pdbx_strand_id
1 'polypeptide(L)'
;MDLLQKVNLYRSFDSARQEDLQHFAQEFEAMKNRIGTLEADLDDERTNRRKWRQRAEVAESSLGRNQFAVVLIDGDNYHFNRDFYMSADESGGAQAAHALYTDIQNYLKASQTNLLEGSEYNEDVEVMAIVYFNKDVPMRVLLNADIIQAPIHFNEFMWSFTSSRSLFQTIDCGPGKERVDAKIRAHTKI
;
A
#
# COMPACT_ATOMS: atom_id res chain seq x y z
N MET A 1 49.10 -17.62 -77.56
CA MET A 1 48.83 -16.67 -76.46
C MET A 1 50.19 -16.20 -75.96
N ASP A 2 50.42 -14.88 -75.94
CA ASP A 2 51.70 -14.28 -75.53
C ASP A 2 51.95 -14.54 -74.02
N LEU A 3 53.20 -14.79 -73.63
CA LEU A 3 53.59 -15.08 -72.24
C LEU A 3 53.21 -13.94 -71.31
N LEU A 4 53.34 -12.69 -71.77
CA LEU A 4 52.92 -11.49 -71.04
C LEU A 4 51.41 -11.47 -70.76
N GLN A 5 50.57 -11.92 -71.71
CA GLN A 5 49.13 -11.99 -71.51
C GLN A 5 48.75 -13.02 -70.43
N LYS A 6 49.40 -14.20 -70.41
CA LYS A 6 49.16 -15.20 -69.35
C LYS A 6 49.55 -14.67 -67.98
N VAL A 7 50.70 -14.01 -67.86
CA VAL A 7 51.17 -13.43 -66.59
C VAL A 7 50.20 -12.37 -66.07
N ASN A 8 49.69 -11.49 -66.94
CA ASN A 8 48.69 -10.48 -66.56
C ASN A 8 47.36 -11.11 -66.14
N LEU A 9 46.92 -12.19 -66.81
CA LEU A 9 45.71 -12.91 -66.43
C LEU A 9 45.82 -13.52 -65.02
N TYR A 10 46.94 -14.19 -64.72
CA TYR A 10 47.18 -14.73 -63.38
C TYR A 10 47.22 -13.65 -62.30
N ARG A 11 47.89 -12.53 -62.57
CA ARG A 11 47.89 -11.37 -61.64
C ARG A 11 46.49 -10.83 -61.37
N SER A 12 45.64 -10.74 -62.39
CA SER A 12 44.25 -10.27 -62.21
C SER A 12 43.43 -11.24 -61.34
N PHE A 13 43.61 -12.54 -61.54
CA PHE A 13 42.90 -13.57 -60.78
C PHE A 13 43.36 -13.63 -59.33
N ASP A 14 44.66 -13.49 -59.09
CA ASP A 14 45.22 -13.41 -57.74
C ASP A 14 44.78 -12.12 -57.03
N SER A 15 44.69 -11.00 -57.74
CA SER A 15 44.16 -9.73 -57.19
C SER A 15 42.70 -9.86 -56.78
N ALA A 16 41.84 -10.42 -57.65
CA ALA A 16 40.42 -10.63 -57.35
C ALA A 16 40.24 -11.59 -56.15
N ARG A 17 41.01 -12.69 -56.11
CA ARG A 17 41.00 -13.61 -54.96
C ARG A 17 41.43 -12.91 -53.67
N GLN A 18 42.44 -12.03 -53.76
CA GLN A 18 42.91 -11.27 -52.60
C GLN A 18 41.86 -10.30 -52.09
N GLU A 19 41.11 -9.64 -52.98
CA GLU A 19 39.98 -8.77 -52.62
C GLU A 19 38.86 -9.56 -51.93
N ASP A 20 38.47 -10.71 -52.48
CA ASP A 20 37.45 -11.57 -51.88
C ASP A 20 37.85 -12.05 -50.48
N LEU A 21 39.11 -12.47 -50.31
CA LEU A 21 39.64 -12.90 -49.01
C LEU A 21 39.67 -11.76 -47.99
N GLN A 22 40.02 -10.54 -48.43
CA GLN A 22 39.99 -9.36 -47.56
C GLN A 22 38.57 -9.00 -47.15
N HIS A 23 37.62 -9.05 -48.09
CA HIS A 23 36.21 -8.80 -47.79
C HIS A 23 35.66 -9.81 -46.78
N PHE A 24 35.90 -11.11 -47.00
CA PHE A 24 35.45 -12.16 -46.08
C PHE A 24 36.08 -12.02 -44.69
N ALA A 25 37.36 -11.66 -44.61
CA ALA A 25 38.03 -11.41 -43.33
C ALA A 25 37.39 -10.22 -42.57
N GLN A 26 37.08 -9.13 -43.27
CA GLN A 26 36.42 -7.97 -42.69
C GLN A 26 35.00 -8.30 -42.20
N GLU A 27 34.21 -9.03 -43.00
CA GLU A 27 32.87 -9.47 -42.60
C GLU A 27 32.91 -10.41 -41.39
N PHE A 28 33.85 -11.35 -41.36
CA PHE A 28 34.03 -12.26 -40.24
C PHE A 28 34.37 -11.50 -38.95
N GLU A 29 35.28 -10.53 -39.03
CA GLU A 29 35.66 -9.70 -37.89
C GLU A 29 34.50 -8.82 -37.41
N ALA A 30 33.75 -8.22 -38.34
CA ALA A 30 32.54 -7.45 -38.03
C ALA A 30 31.47 -8.31 -37.36
N MET A 31 31.24 -9.53 -37.88
CA MET A 31 30.28 -10.48 -37.31
C MET A 31 30.69 -10.92 -35.90
N LYS A 32 31.98 -11.23 -35.71
CA LYS A 32 32.53 -11.61 -34.40
C LYS A 32 32.36 -10.50 -33.37
N ASN A 33 32.65 -9.25 -33.75
CA ASN A 33 32.45 -8.09 -32.89
C ASN A 33 30.96 -7.91 -32.56
N ARG A 34 30.08 -8.08 -33.55
CA ARG A 34 28.62 -7.98 -33.34
C ARG A 34 28.10 -9.04 -32.37
N ILE A 35 28.59 -10.27 -32.47
CA ILE A 35 28.26 -11.34 -31.52
C ILE A 35 28.70 -10.95 -30.11
N GLY A 36 29.94 -10.48 -29.93
CA GLY A 36 30.43 -10.05 -28.62
C GLY A 36 29.61 -8.90 -28.00
N THR A 37 29.19 -7.92 -28.80
CA THR A 37 28.29 -6.85 -28.34
C THR A 37 26.94 -7.40 -27.91
N LEU A 38 26.33 -8.26 -28.73
CA LEU A 38 25.01 -8.84 -28.41
C LEU A 38 25.05 -9.75 -27.17
N GLU A 39 26.16 -10.46 -26.95
CA GLU A 39 26.37 -11.26 -25.74
C GLU A 39 26.45 -10.38 -24.49
N ALA A 40 27.17 -9.26 -24.56
CA ALA A 40 27.25 -8.29 -23.47
C ALA A 40 25.88 -7.65 -23.18
N ASP A 41 25.17 -7.17 -24.22
CA ASP A 41 23.84 -6.59 -24.10
C ASP A 41 22.83 -7.58 -23.48
N LEU A 42 22.92 -8.86 -23.86
CA LEU A 42 22.06 -9.92 -23.33
C LEU A 42 22.33 -10.20 -21.84
N ASP A 43 23.59 -10.20 -21.42
CA ASP A 43 23.94 -10.39 -20.01
C ASP A 43 23.48 -9.21 -19.14
N ASP A 44 23.65 -7.99 -19.65
CA ASP A 44 23.15 -6.77 -19.02
C ASP A 44 21.63 -6.79 -18.88
N GLU A 45 20.90 -7.16 -19.93
CA GLU A 45 19.44 -7.24 -19.91
C GLU A 45 18.92 -8.32 -18.95
N ARG A 46 19.59 -9.48 -18.89
CA ARG A 46 19.28 -10.54 -17.93
C ARG A 46 19.50 -10.06 -16.50
N THR A 47 20.60 -9.37 -16.25
CA THR A 47 20.94 -8.81 -14.95
C THR A 47 19.93 -7.73 -14.53
N ASN A 48 19.57 -6.83 -15.44
CA ASN A 48 18.57 -5.80 -15.22
C ASN A 48 17.20 -6.42 -14.92
N ARG A 49 16.76 -7.40 -15.71
CA ARG A 49 15.50 -8.10 -15.48
C ARG A 49 15.45 -8.75 -14.10
N ARG A 50 16.53 -9.43 -13.67
CA ARG A 50 16.59 -10.05 -12.34
C ARG A 50 16.49 -8.99 -11.23
N LYS A 51 17.22 -7.88 -11.35
CA LYS A 51 17.17 -6.77 -10.40
C LYS A 51 15.77 -6.15 -10.33
N TRP A 52 15.15 -5.88 -11.48
CA TRP A 52 13.79 -5.33 -11.53
C TRP A 52 12.74 -6.26 -10.96
N ARG A 53 12.84 -7.57 -11.25
CA ARG A 53 11.96 -8.58 -10.67
C ARG A 53 12.09 -8.63 -9.15
N GLN A 54 13.31 -8.63 -8.63
CA GLN A 54 13.54 -8.61 -7.18
C GLN A 54 12.99 -7.33 -6.53
N ARG A 55 13.17 -6.17 -7.17
CA ARG A 55 12.59 -4.91 -6.69
C ARG A 55 11.07 -4.93 -6.69
N ALA A 56 10.45 -5.48 -7.75
CA ALA A 56 9.01 -5.62 -7.84
C ALA A 56 8.47 -6.53 -6.73
N GLU A 57 9.08 -7.70 -6.51
CA GLU A 57 8.69 -8.64 -5.45
C GLU A 57 8.81 -8.02 -4.04
N VAL A 58 9.88 -7.26 -3.79
CA VAL A 58 10.04 -6.50 -2.53
C VAL A 58 8.97 -5.41 -2.40
N ALA A 59 8.66 -4.68 -3.47
CA ALA A 59 7.63 -3.64 -3.47
C ALA A 59 6.23 -4.23 -3.25
N GLU A 60 5.88 -5.31 -3.94
CA GLU A 60 4.60 -6.03 -3.79
C GLU A 60 4.44 -6.59 -2.37
N SER A 61 5.49 -7.23 -1.84
CA SER A 61 5.55 -7.68 -0.45
C SER A 61 5.35 -6.53 0.55
N SER A 62 5.91 -5.35 0.28
CA SER A 62 5.76 -4.18 1.16
C SER A 62 4.34 -3.60 1.11
N LEU A 63 3.69 -3.63 -0.06
CA LEU A 63 2.30 -3.18 -0.21
C LEU A 63 1.33 -4.11 0.52
N GLY A 64 1.61 -5.43 0.57
CA GLY A 64 0.80 -6.39 1.31
C GLY A 64 0.93 -6.29 2.84
N ARG A 65 2.05 -5.75 3.35
CA ARG A 65 2.36 -5.69 4.79
C ARG A 65 1.77 -4.50 5.53
N ASN A 66 1.44 -3.41 4.83
CA ASN A 66 0.96 -2.17 5.46
C ASN A 66 -0.47 -1.84 5.04
N GLN A 67 -1.37 -2.81 5.12
CA GLN A 67 -2.79 -2.55 4.91
C GLN A 67 -3.35 -1.82 6.14
N PHE A 68 -4.04 -0.71 5.92
CA PHE A 68 -4.68 0.05 6.99
C PHE A 68 -6.15 0.31 6.63
N ALA A 69 -7.02 0.17 7.62
CA ALA A 69 -8.43 0.52 7.51
C ALA A 69 -8.70 1.78 8.34
N VAL A 70 -9.26 2.80 7.69
CA VAL A 70 -9.70 4.03 8.35
C VAL A 70 -11.21 3.98 8.54
N VAL A 71 -11.64 4.09 9.79
CA VAL A 71 -13.06 4.09 10.18
C VAL A 71 -13.41 5.43 10.78
N LEU A 72 -14.28 6.19 10.09
CA LEU A 72 -14.78 7.47 10.56
C LEU A 72 -16.17 7.25 11.15
N ILE A 73 -16.32 7.57 12.44
CA ILE A 73 -17.52 7.27 13.22
C ILE A 73 -18.21 8.57 13.60
N ASP A 74 -19.50 8.66 13.32
CA ASP A 74 -20.38 9.73 13.81
C ASP A 74 -20.86 9.37 15.23
N GLY A 75 -20.17 9.90 16.23
CA GLY A 75 -20.49 9.69 17.64
C GLY A 75 -21.66 10.51 18.17
N ASP A 76 -22.24 11.42 17.37
CA ASP A 76 -23.50 12.09 17.75
C ASP A 76 -24.69 11.15 17.51
N ASN A 77 -24.63 10.32 16.46
CA ASN A 77 -25.72 9.42 16.08
C ASN A 77 -25.51 7.97 16.56
N TYR A 78 -24.27 7.53 16.81
CA TYR A 78 -23.95 6.18 17.27
C TYR A 78 -23.33 6.21 18.67
N HIS A 79 -24.04 5.63 19.64
CA HIS A 79 -23.66 5.65 21.04
C HIS A 79 -23.04 4.31 21.46
N PHE A 80 -22.09 4.34 22.39
CA PHE A 80 -21.57 3.11 23.00
C PHE A 80 -22.66 2.40 23.80
N ASN A 81 -22.57 1.07 23.88
CA ASN A 81 -23.46 0.29 24.73
C ASN A 81 -23.33 0.78 26.20
N ARG A 82 -24.49 1.02 26.84
CA ARG A 82 -24.62 1.40 28.24
C ARG A 82 -23.78 0.53 29.17
N ASP A 83 -23.70 -0.77 28.88
CA ASP A 83 -22.98 -1.74 29.73
C ASP A 83 -21.50 -1.38 29.87
N PHE A 84 -20.88 -0.78 28.84
CA PHE A 84 -19.50 -0.32 28.93
C PHE A 84 -19.31 0.86 29.87
N TYR A 85 -20.32 1.74 30.00
CA TYR A 85 -20.29 2.84 30.96
C TYR A 85 -20.54 2.38 32.39
N MET A 86 -21.29 1.29 32.56
CA MET A 86 -21.67 0.71 33.86
C MET A 86 -20.71 -0.39 34.34
N SER A 87 -19.67 -0.68 33.56
CA SER A 87 -18.66 -1.67 33.93
C SER A 87 -18.06 -1.31 35.29
N ALA A 88 -18.13 -2.26 36.24
CA ALA A 88 -17.59 -2.08 37.58
C ALA A 88 -16.06 -2.00 37.59
N ASP A 89 -15.42 -2.45 36.50
CA ASP A 89 -14.00 -2.33 36.28
C ASP A 89 -13.68 -0.96 35.67
N GLU A 90 -12.57 -0.32 36.08
CA GLU A 90 -12.09 1.00 35.58
C GLU A 90 -11.75 1.02 34.06
N SER A 91 -12.10 -0.03 33.32
CA SER A 91 -11.69 -0.29 31.93
C SER A 91 -12.84 -0.27 30.92
N GLY A 92 -14.03 0.24 31.26
CA GLY A 92 -15.18 0.25 30.35
C GLY A 92 -14.89 0.82 28.94
N GLY A 93 -14.11 1.91 28.87
CA GLY A 93 -13.63 2.46 27.60
C GLY A 93 -12.71 1.50 26.84
N ALA A 94 -11.79 0.84 27.53
CA ALA A 94 -10.91 -0.18 26.95
C ALA A 94 -11.69 -1.38 26.39
N GLN A 95 -12.71 -1.83 27.11
CA GLN A 95 -13.60 -2.91 26.66
C GLN A 95 -14.35 -2.52 25.39
N ALA A 96 -14.89 -1.29 25.35
CA ALA A 96 -15.54 -0.76 24.16
C ALA A 96 -14.57 -0.65 22.96
N ALA A 97 -13.32 -0.22 23.19
CA ALA A 97 -12.30 -0.15 22.15
C ALA A 97 -11.95 -1.53 21.60
N HIS A 98 -11.81 -2.53 22.48
CA HIS A 98 -11.55 -3.91 22.08
C HIS A 98 -12.71 -4.51 21.27
N ALA A 99 -13.95 -4.30 21.73
CA ALA A 99 -15.15 -4.76 21.03
C ALA A 99 -15.24 -4.15 19.62
N LEU A 100 -15.11 -2.82 19.51
CA LEU A 100 -15.15 -2.12 18.22
C LEU A 100 -14.05 -2.62 17.26
N TYR A 101 -12.83 -2.80 17.76
CA TYR A 101 -11.72 -3.33 16.95
C TYR A 101 -12.05 -4.72 16.39
N THR A 102 -12.54 -5.61 17.26
CA THR A 102 -12.90 -6.98 16.89
C THR A 102 -14.03 -7.00 15.86
N ASP A 103 -15.05 -6.16 16.03
CA ASP A 103 -16.16 -6.06 15.07
C ASP A 103 -15.70 -5.53 13.71
N ILE A 104 -14.82 -4.53 13.67
CA ILE A 104 -14.24 -4.01 12.43
C ILE A 104 -13.41 -5.10 11.73
N GLN A 105 -12.53 -5.80 12.45
CA GLN A 105 -11.71 -6.89 11.89
C GLN A 105 -12.59 -8.01 11.32
N ASN A 106 -13.63 -8.43 12.05
CA ASN A 106 -14.58 -9.43 11.58
C ASN A 106 -15.33 -8.95 10.33
N TYR A 107 -15.73 -7.68 10.30
CA TYR A 107 -16.38 -7.08 9.13
C TYR A 107 -15.46 -7.05 7.90
N LEU A 108 -14.20 -6.65 8.06
CA LEU A 108 -13.21 -6.62 6.98
C LEU A 108 -12.94 -8.03 6.45
N LYS A 109 -12.81 -9.02 7.34
CA LYS A 109 -12.65 -10.44 7.00
C LYS A 109 -13.87 -10.98 6.25
N ALA A 110 -15.08 -10.58 6.62
CA ALA A 110 -16.31 -11.01 5.94
C ALA A 110 -16.54 -10.29 4.60
N SER A 111 -16.09 -9.04 4.47
CA SER A 111 -16.34 -8.16 3.31
C SER A 111 -15.29 -8.31 2.20
N GLN A 112 -14.45 -9.35 2.27
CA GLN A 112 -13.33 -9.67 1.36
C GLN A 112 -13.67 -9.63 -0.13
N THR A 113 -14.94 -9.77 -0.52
CA THR A 113 -15.37 -9.77 -1.92
C THR A 113 -15.66 -8.39 -2.52
N ASN A 114 -15.85 -7.33 -1.71
CA ASN A 114 -16.37 -6.05 -2.21
C ASN A 114 -15.47 -4.82 -2.00
N LEU A 115 -14.49 -4.88 -1.08
CA LEU A 115 -13.70 -3.69 -0.70
C LEU A 115 -12.24 -3.72 -1.20
N LEU A 116 -11.74 -4.89 -1.61
CA LEU A 116 -10.34 -5.13 -1.93
C LEU A 116 -10.25 -5.93 -3.23
N GLU A 117 -10.58 -5.31 -4.37
CA GLU A 117 -10.35 -5.95 -5.67
C GLU A 117 -8.85 -6.28 -5.83
N GLY A 118 -8.51 -7.57 -5.79
CA GLY A 118 -7.16 -8.06 -6.07
C GLY A 118 -6.19 -8.21 -4.90
N SER A 119 -6.63 -8.01 -3.64
CA SER A 119 -5.78 -8.32 -2.47
C SER A 119 -6.50 -9.21 -1.46
N GLU A 120 -5.87 -10.34 -1.11
CA GLU A 120 -6.30 -11.13 0.05
C GLU A 120 -6.24 -10.28 1.32
N TYR A 121 -7.24 -10.45 2.20
CA TYR A 121 -7.24 -9.82 3.51
C TYR A 121 -6.03 -10.30 4.30
N ASN A 122 -5.20 -9.35 4.74
CA ASN A 122 -4.14 -9.64 5.67
C ASN A 122 -4.70 -9.61 7.11
N GLU A 123 -4.41 -10.62 7.93
CA GLU A 123 -4.73 -10.58 9.36
C GLU A 123 -4.02 -9.43 10.08
N ASP A 124 -2.96 -8.88 9.47
CA ASP A 124 -2.19 -7.74 9.95
C ASP A 124 -2.77 -6.36 9.54
N VAL A 125 -4.02 -6.27 9.05
CA VAL A 125 -4.64 -4.97 8.73
C VAL A 125 -4.74 -4.11 9.99
N GLU A 126 -4.08 -2.96 10.00
CA GLU A 126 -4.14 -2.02 11.12
C GLU A 126 -5.42 -1.18 11.05
N VAL A 127 -6.10 -0.98 12.19
CA VAL A 127 -7.38 -0.23 12.25
C VAL A 127 -7.17 1.11 12.93
N MET A 128 -7.41 2.18 12.18
CA MET A 128 -7.51 3.55 12.71
C MET A 128 -8.98 3.93 12.83
N ALA A 129 -9.46 4.12 14.05
CA ALA A 129 -10.84 4.54 14.32
C ALA A 129 -10.85 5.98 14.84
N ILE A 130 -11.63 6.85 14.19
CA ILE A 130 -11.77 8.26 14.59
C ILE A 130 -13.24 8.53 14.88
N VAL A 131 -13.56 8.83 16.14
CA VAL A 131 -14.92 9.17 16.57
C VAL A 131 -15.09 10.68 16.60
N TYR A 132 -16.00 11.19 15.77
CA TYR A 132 -16.36 12.61 15.70
C TYR A 132 -17.65 12.83 16.46
N PHE A 133 -17.65 13.75 17.42
CA PHE A 133 -18.86 14.06 18.18
C PHE A 133 -18.79 15.47 18.75
N ASN A 134 -19.93 16.06 19.08
CA ASN A 134 -19.99 17.21 19.97
C ASN A 134 -20.06 16.70 21.41
N LYS A 135 -18.95 16.78 22.15
CA LYS A 135 -18.79 16.17 23.48
C LYS A 135 -19.90 16.46 24.48
N ASP A 136 -20.46 17.66 24.44
CA ASP A 136 -21.51 18.07 25.38
C ASP A 136 -22.83 17.32 25.17
N VAL A 137 -23.08 16.80 23.96
CA VAL A 137 -24.32 16.10 23.61
C VAL A 137 -24.41 14.72 24.27
N PRO A 138 -23.52 13.74 23.97
CA PRO A 138 -23.60 12.42 24.57
C PRO A 138 -23.37 12.47 26.08
N MET A 139 -22.49 13.34 26.57
CA MET A 139 -22.26 13.50 28.01
C MET A 139 -23.55 13.93 28.75
N ARG A 140 -24.27 14.93 28.23
CA ARG A 140 -25.53 15.38 28.85
C ARG A 140 -26.61 14.30 28.77
N VAL A 141 -26.67 13.56 27.67
CA VAL A 141 -27.60 12.42 27.53
C VAL A 141 -27.32 11.35 28.57
N LEU A 142 -26.06 10.97 28.77
CA LEU A 142 -25.66 9.95 29.74
C LEU A 142 -25.93 10.40 31.19
N LEU A 143 -25.70 11.69 31.52
CA LEU A 143 -26.03 12.27 32.83
C LEU A 143 -27.53 12.27 33.09
N ASN A 144 -28.33 12.76 32.14
CA ASN A 144 -29.79 12.83 32.28
C ASN A 144 -30.46 11.44 32.37
N ALA A 145 -29.77 10.40 31.89
CA ALA A 145 -30.23 9.02 31.94
C ALA A 145 -29.68 8.25 33.16
N ASP A 146 -28.98 8.94 34.09
CA ASP A 146 -28.32 8.35 35.25
C ASP A 146 -27.34 7.21 34.92
N ILE A 147 -26.82 7.17 33.69
CA ILE A 147 -25.83 6.17 33.25
C ILE A 147 -24.45 6.53 33.81
N ILE A 148 -24.12 7.82 33.83
CA ILE A 148 -22.94 8.35 34.51
C ILE A 148 -23.39 9.38 35.55
N GLN A 149 -22.63 9.48 36.64
CA GLN A 149 -22.97 10.38 37.77
C GLN A 149 -22.34 11.77 37.65
N ALA A 150 -21.24 11.89 36.90
CA ALA A 150 -20.52 13.15 36.73
C ALA A 150 -19.87 13.24 35.33
N PRO A 151 -19.70 14.46 34.78
CA PRO A 151 -18.99 14.70 33.52
C PRO A 151 -17.61 14.04 33.41
N ILE A 152 -16.90 13.90 34.54
CA ILE A 152 -15.57 13.30 34.60
C ILE A 152 -15.59 11.82 34.16
N HIS A 153 -16.64 11.06 34.49
CA HIS A 153 -16.74 9.65 34.10
C HIS A 153 -16.81 9.48 32.57
N PHE A 154 -17.44 10.42 31.86
CA PHE A 154 -17.38 10.41 30.40
C PHE A 154 -15.96 10.62 29.89
N ASN A 155 -15.21 11.55 30.49
CA ASN A 155 -13.82 11.81 30.09
C ASN A 155 -12.93 10.59 30.36
N GLU A 156 -13.04 9.99 31.54
CA GLU A 156 -12.30 8.78 31.92
C GLU A 156 -12.61 7.63 30.98
N PHE A 157 -13.89 7.44 30.64
CA PHE A 157 -14.29 6.47 29.62
C PHE A 157 -13.62 6.75 28.27
N MET A 158 -13.69 7.99 27.75
CA MET A 158 -13.08 8.32 26.46
C MET A 158 -11.55 8.22 26.50
N TRP A 159 -10.91 8.58 27.61
CA TRP A 159 -9.47 8.42 27.80
C TRP A 159 -9.08 6.95 27.75
N SER A 160 -9.75 6.09 28.53
CA SER A 160 -9.55 4.64 28.52
C SER A 160 -9.79 4.03 27.13
N PHE A 161 -10.82 4.49 26.40
CA PHE A 161 -11.08 4.09 25.02
C PHE A 161 -9.91 4.42 24.07
N THR A 162 -9.44 5.67 24.07
CA THR A 162 -8.35 6.10 23.19
C THR A 162 -6.97 5.56 23.58
N SER A 163 -6.69 5.37 24.88
CA SER A 163 -5.39 4.87 25.34
C SER A 163 -5.22 3.37 25.14
N SER A 164 -6.31 2.63 24.99
CA SER A 164 -6.30 1.17 24.81
C SER A 164 -5.85 0.72 23.42
N ARG A 165 -5.88 1.61 22.42
CA ARG A 165 -5.45 1.33 21.05
C ARG A 165 -4.73 2.56 20.49
N SER A 166 -3.50 2.41 20.03
CA SER A 166 -2.64 3.50 19.53
C SER A 166 -3.26 4.35 18.42
N LEU A 167 -4.10 3.75 17.56
CA LEU A 167 -4.74 4.43 16.44
C LEU A 167 -6.21 4.81 16.69
N PHE A 168 -6.69 4.75 17.93
CA PHE A 168 -8.03 5.19 18.27
C PHE A 168 -8.01 6.65 18.71
N GLN A 169 -8.86 7.45 18.09
CA GLN A 169 -8.88 8.89 18.27
C GLN A 169 -10.30 9.40 18.45
N THR A 170 -10.41 10.53 19.13
CA THR A 170 -11.68 11.24 19.31
C THR A 170 -11.49 12.69 18.90
N ILE A 171 -12.49 13.25 18.22
CA ILE A 171 -12.47 14.63 17.75
C ILE A 171 -13.74 15.31 18.24
N ASP A 172 -13.56 16.22 19.21
CA ASP A 172 -14.62 17.11 19.63
C ASP A 172 -14.87 18.18 18.55
N CYS A 173 -16.07 18.14 17.99
CA CYS A 173 -16.52 19.05 16.94
C CYS A 173 -17.09 20.36 17.52
N GLY A 174 -17.29 20.40 18.84
CA GLY A 174 -17.89 21.51 19.55
C GLY A 174 -19.35 21.78 19.15
N PRO A 175 -19.94 22.88 19.64
CA PRO A 175 -21.35 23.17 19.44
C PRO A 175 -21.66 23.61 18.00
N GLY A 176 -22.78 23.13 17.47
CA GLY A 176 -23.31 23.55 16.17
C GLY A 176 -23.85 22.37 15.36
N LYS A 177 -24.99 22.57 14.71
CA LYS A 177 -25.58 21.56 13.81
C LYS A 177 -24.61 21.27 12.65
N GLU A 178 -24.54 20.01 12.23
CA GLU A 178 -23.77 19.54 11.07
C GLU A 178 -22.24 19.67 11.16
N ARG A 179 -21.68 20.02 12.33
CA ARG A 179 -20.22 20.13 12.48
C ARG A 179 -19.49 18.79 12.41
N VAL A 180 -20.09 17.77 13.00
CA VAL A 180 -19.62 16.38 12.90
C VAL A 180 -19.62 15.96 11.44
N ASP A 181 -20.76 16.09 10.75
CA ASP A 181 -20.88 15.76 9.33
C ASP A 181 -19.89 16.54 8.45
N ALA A 182 -19.70 17.84 8.72
CA ALA A 182 -18.76 18.66 7.98
C ALA A 182 -17.32 18.18 8.15
N LYS A 183 -16.92 17.76 9.37
CA LYS A 183 -15.59 17.17 9.59
C LYS A 183 -15.45 15.81 8.92
N ILE A 184 -16.43 14.92 9.06
CA ILE A 184 -16.39 13.60 8.40
C ILE A 184 -16.29 13.79 6.88
N ARG A 185 -17.14 14.63 6.27
CA ARG A 185 -17.07 14.95 4.83
C ARG A 185 -15.74 15.55 4.40
N ALA A 186 -15.07 16.33 5.26
CA ALA A 186 -13.75 16.85 4.95
C ALA A 186 -12.67 15.76 4.93
N HIS A 187 -12.80 14.73 5.77
CA HIS A 187 -11.86 13.60 5.87
C HIS A 187 -12.16 12.48 4.88
N THR A 188 -13.36 12.43 4.28
CA THR A 188 -13.70 11.48 3.21
C THR A 188 -13.42 12.00 1.80
N LYS A 189 -13.00 13.27 1.64
CA LYS A 189 -12.49 13.80 0.37
C LYS A 189 -11.06 13.27 0.14
N ILE A 190 -10.95 11.97 -0.12
CA ILE A 190 -9.75 11.33 -0.65
C ILE A 190 -9.94 11.15 -2.15
#